data_AF-A0A372P0T2-F1
#
_entry.id   AF-A0A372P0T2-F1
#
_cell.length_a   1.000
_cell.length_b   1.000
_cell.length_c   1.000
_cell.angle_alpha   90.00
_cell.angle_beta   90.00
_cell.angle_gamma   90.00
#
_symmetry.space_group_name_H-M   'P 1'
#
loop_
_entity.id
_entity.type
_entity.pdbx_description
1 polymer ?
#
loop_
_entity_poly.entity_id
_entity_poly.type
_entity_poly.pdbx_seq_one_letter_code
_entity_poly.pdbx_strand_id
1 'polypeptide(L)'
;MKQPLALLVIFSLLFASCKKDKQNTSPQTEPTRPDRGIEAVTDSVSFTVNGVVYNANTVNTFNTFGNGGVNQKLIDPNAAPPKLYELSQDPDSVLYFKSNKISSDKLNFEVSFLKKYLKTDMVKAWAGLMYDVPSTKEMLTLFDIGKHPYSEDFHREQNMNGIALQIYVDGGAYVSYCPLPMQTASKLEKGFQKGNFEIISLVKNNKGGYNLEATFDAQLFKEFDENDHITAEKGYLRLNIH
;
A
#
# COMPACT_ATOMS: atom_id res chain seq x y z
N MET A 1 -27.16 81.43 -30.83
CA MET A 1 -28.34 81.74 -30.00
C MET A 1 -29.57 81.06 -30.61
N LYS A 2 -30.01 79.93 -30.05
CA LYS A 2 -31.34 79.33 -30.24
C LYS A 2 -31.67 78.49 -29.00
N GLN A 3 -32.74 78.85 -28.31
CA GLN A 3 -33.54 78.02 -27.37
C GLN A 3 -34.63 77.28 -28.19
N PRO A 4 -35.60 76.53 -27.60
CA PRO A 4 -35.58 75.46 -26.59
C PRO A 4 -36.43 74.25 -27.09
N LEU A 5 -37.16 73.55 -26.19
CA LEU A 5 -38.17 72.48 -26.39
C LEU A 5 -37.60 71.04 -26.58
N ALA A 6 -38.14 69.97 -26.01
CA ALA A 6 -39.31 69.72 -25.16
C ALA A 6 -39.29 68.25 -24.67
N LEU A 7 -40.25 67.90 -23.81
CA LEU A 7 -40.90 66.57 -23.71
C LEU A 7 -40.10 65.47 -22.96
N LEU A 8 -40.66 64.55 -22.17
CA LEU A 8 -42.02 64.05 -21.89
C LEU A 8 -41.84 63.19 -20.59
N VAL A 9 -42.61 63.39 -19.52
CA VAL A 9 -43.72 62.51 -19.04
C VAL A 9 -43.36 61.49 -17.95
N ILE A 10 -43.87 61.71 -16.72
CA ILE A 10 -45.03 61.06 -16.04
C ILE A 10 -44.59 59.78 -15.30
N PHE A 11 -44.47 59.83 -13.97
CA PHE A 11 -45.53 59.57 -12.97
C PHE A 11 -45.65 58.06 -12.67
N SER A 12 -45.43 57.68 -11.41
CA SER A 12 -46.43 57.00 -10.55
C SER A 12 -45.76 56.22 -9.42
N LEU A 13 -45.83 56.79 -8.22
CA LEU A 13 -45.84 56.06 -6.96
C LEU A 13 -47.11 55.22 -6.89
N LEU A 14 -47.06 53.91 -6.63
CA LEU A 14 -48.14 53.19 -5.93
C LEU A 14 -47.62 51.95 -5.17
N PHE A 15 -47.71 52.07 -3.85
CA PHE A 15 -48.05 51.11 -2.80
C PHE A 15 -48.10 49.59 -3.05
N ALA A 16 -47.45 48.92 -2.09
CA ALA A 16 -47.72 47.60 -1.49
C ALA A 16 -49.06 46.89 -1.80
N SER A 17 -49.00 45.55 -1.97
CA SER A 17 -49.95 44.62 -1.33
C SER A 17 -49.53 43.15 -1.47
N CYS A 18 -49.57 42.41 -0.36
CA CYS A 18 -49.37 40.97 -0.25
C CYS A 18 -50.41 40.15 -1.03
N LYS A 19 -50.05 38.92 -1.44
CA LYS A 19 -50.94 37.75 -1.30
C LYS A 19 -50.19 36.42 -1.25
N LYS A 20 -50.78 35.51 -0.46
CA LYS A 20 -50.37 34.18 -0.02
C LYS A 20 -50.32 33.12 -1.14
N ASP A 21 -49.40 32.18 -0.93
CA ASP A 21 -49.41 30.73 -1.15
C ASP A 21 -49.96 30.06 -2.43
N LYS A 22 -49.07 29.15 -2.88
CA LYS A 22 -49.24 27.82 -3.49
C LYS A 22 -49.19 27.65 -5.03
N GLN A 23 -48.12 26.92 -5.36
CA GLN A 23 -48.01 25.82 -6.31
C GLN A 23 -47.65 26.19 -7.76
N ASN A 24 -46.40 25.92 -8.13
CA ASN A 24 -46.11 25.15 -9.34
C ASN A 24 -44.72 24.53 -9.33
N THR A 25 -44.70 23.32 -9.86
CA THR A 25 -43.67 22.28 -9.94
C THR A 25 -42.45 22.71 -10.77
N SER A 26 -41.27 22.22 -10.36
CA SER A 26 -40.04 21.93 -11.14
C SER A 26 -38.78 22.55 -10.52
N PRO A 27 -37.57 21.98 -10.66
CA PRO A 27 -37.19 20.62 -11.06
C PRO A 27 -36.52 19.86 -9.90
N GLN A 28 -36.41 18.54 -10.01
CA GLN A 28 -35.36 17.81 -9.30
C GLN A 28 -34.03 18.49 -9.59
N THR A 29 -33.52 19.23 -8.61
CA THR A 29 -32.08 19.45 -8.54
C THR A 29 -31.54 18.15 -8.00
N GLU A 30 -31.29 17.19 -8.90
CA GLU A 30 -30.20 16.26 -8.66
C GLU A 30 -29.02 17.13 -8.25
N PRO A 31 -28.38 16.90 -7.09
CA PRO A 31 -27.07 17.48 -6.90
C PRO A 31 -26.21 16.89 -8.01
N THR A 32 -25.98 17.67 -9.07
CA THR A 32 -24.87 17.46 -9.99
C THR A 32 -23.62 17.58 -9.15
N ARG A 33 -23.27 16.51 -8.43
CA ARG A 33 -21.90 16.29 -8.03
C ARG A 33 -21.23 15.90 -9.34
N PRO A 34 -20.36 16.74 -9.93
CA PRO A 34 -19.50 16.22 -10.96
C PRO A 34 -18.76 15.05 -10.29
N ASP A 35 -18.71 13.94 -11.01
CA ASP A 35 -17.95 12.74 -10.69
C ASP A 35 -16.47 13.11 -10.50
N ARG A 36 -16.16 13.79 -9.39
CA ARG A 36 -14.81 14.09 -8.95
C ARG A 36 -14.31 12.76 -8.43
N GLY A 37 -13.87 11.92 -9.35
CA GLY A 37 -13.18 10.68 -9.02
C GLY A 37 -12.10 10.95 -7.98
N ILE A 38 -11.89 9.98 -7.09
CA ILE A 38 -10.97 10.14 -5.96
C ILE A 38 -9.56 10.43 -6.48
N GLU A 39 -8.96 11.52 -6.01
CA GLU A 39 -7.61 11.91 -6.42
C GLU A 39 -6.57 10.91 -5.90
N ALA A 40 -5.50 10.71 -6.67
CA ALA A 40 -4.37 9.89 -6.25
C ALA A 40 -3.73 10.46 -4.97
N VAL A 41 -3.53 9.62 -3.95
CA VAL A 41 -2.89 10.04 -2.69
C VAL A 41 -1.37 10.11 -2.82
N THR A 42 -0.75 10.91 -1.95
CA THR A 42 0.70 10.84 -1.74
C THR A 42 1.01 9.70 -0.79
N ASP A 43 1.95 8.85 -1.20
CA ASP A 43 2.48 7.77 -0.37
C ASP A 43 3.00 8.33 0.95
N SER A 44 2.55 7.74 2.05
CA SER A 44 2.93 8.17 3.39
C SER A 44 2.80 7.04 4.39
N VAL A 45 3.60 7.12 5.44
CA VAL A 45 3.58 6.21 6.56
C VAL A 45 3.76 6.98 7.86
N SER A 46 3.10 6.53 8.92
CA SER A 46 3.32 7.00 10.28
C SER A 46 3.17 5.86 11.27
N PHE A 47 3.99 5.82 12.31
CA PHE A 47 3.88 4.86 13.41
C PHE A 47 4.56 5.43 14.66
N THR A 48 4.37 4.77 15.80
CA THR A 48 4.98 5.15 17.08
C THR A 48 5.93 4.04 17.54
N VAL A 49 7.11 4.41 18.05
CA VAL A 49 8.03 3.51 18.77
C VAL A 49 8.37 4.18 20.10
N ASN A 50 8.12 3.50 21.22
CA ASN A 50 8.40 4.03 22.57
C ASN A 50 7.82 5.44 22.81
N GLY A 51 6.63 5.72 22.30
CA GLY A 51 5.97 7.03 22.40
C GLY A 51 6.48 8.10 21.41
N VAL A 52 7.52 7.83 20.63
CA VAL A 52 8.05 8.72 19.59
C VAL A 52 7.36 8.44 18.26
N VAL A 53 6.81 9.48 17.63
CA VAL A 53 6.13 9.37 16.33
C VAL A 53 7.14 9.51 15.20
N TYR A 54 7.20 8.49 14.34
CA TYR A 54 7.94 8.51 13.08
C TYR A 54 6.93 8.67 11.95
N ASN A 55 7.28 9.50 10.98
CA ASN A 55 6.50 9.64 9.76
C ASN A 55 7.41 9.95 8.57
N ALA A 56 6.93 9.55 7.39
CA ALA A 56 7.52 9.91 6.12
C ALA A 56 6.40 10.03 5.09
N ASN A 57 6.58 10.97 4.18
CA ASN A 57 5.81 11.12 2.96
C ASN A 57 6.80 11.16 1.81
N THR A 58 6.41 10.58 0.68
CA THR A 58 7.37 10.38 -0.42
C THR A 58 7.82 11.69 -1.07
N VAL A 59 9.15 11.82 -1.18
CA VAL A 59 9.88 12.61 -2.20
C VAL A 59 10.59 11.68 -3.21
N ASN A 60 10.73 10.37 -2.92
CA ASN A 60 11.41 9.39 -3.76
C ASN A 60 10.83 7.97 -3.55
N THR A 61 10.00 7.46 -4.47
CA THR A 61 9.45 6.09 -4.41
C THR A 61 10.28 5.15 -5.28
N PHE A 62 10.74 4.06 -4.67
CA PHE A 62 11.23 2.89 -5.40
C PHE A 62 10.21 1.77 -5.24
N ASN A 63 9.59 1.39 -6.35
CA ASN A 63 8.72 0.23 -6.44
C ASN A 63 9.54 -0.92 -7.03
N THR A 64 9.85 -1.90 -6.21
CA THR A 64 10.52 -3.12 -6.64
C THR A 64 9.51 -4.26 -6.67
N PHE A 65 9.71 -5.19 -7.58
CA PHE A 65 8.95 -6.42 -7.63
C PHE A 65 9.87 -7.55 -8.04
N GLY A 66 9.50 -8.76 -7.68
CA GLY A 66 10.26 -9.93 -8.03
C GLY A 66 9.43 -11.18 -7.86
N ASN A 67 9.99 -12.28 -8.34
CA ASN A 67 9.41 -13.60 -8.16
C ASN A 67 10.49 -14.60 -7.74
N GLY A 68 10.07 -15.67 -7.07
CA GLY A 68 10.98 -16.68 -6.51
C GLY A 68 10.30 -18.04 -6.37
N GLY A 69 11.11 -19.10 -6.38
CA GLY A 69 10.61 -20.45 -6.10
C GLY A 69 10.04 -20.54 -4.69
N VAL A 70 8.90 -21.22 -4.55
CA VAL A 70 8.23 -21.41 -3.26
C VAL A 70 8.78 -22.62 -2.50
N ASN A 71 8.51 -22.68 -1.19
CA ASN A 71 8.76 -23.86 -0.34
C ASN A 71 10.20 -24.39 -0.42
N GLN A 72 11.17 -23.48 -0.39
CA GLN A 72 12.59 -23.80 -0.52
C GLN A 72 13.11 -24.57 0.70
N LYS A 73 13.99 -25.55 0.46
CA LYS A 73 14.62 -26.39 1.51
C LYS A 73 16.10 -26.65 1.18
N LEU A 74 16.90 -26.93 2.21
CA LEU A 74 18.27 -27.42 2.05
C LEU A 74 18.24 -28.92 1.70
N ILE A 75 19.02 -29.34 0.69
CA ILE A 75 19.15 -30.76 0.32
C ILE A 75 20.02 -31.51 1.33
N ASP A 76 21.15 -30.92 1.69
CA ASP A 76 22.10 -31.51 2.62
C ASP A 76 22.57 -30.44 3.60
N PRO A 77 21.91 -30.30 4.76
CA PRO A 77 22.26 -29.30 5.77
C PRO A 77 23.64 -29.57 6.40
N ASN A 78 24.21 -30.77 6.20
CA ASN A 78 25.49 -31.17 6.78
C ASN A 78 26.66 -31.09 5.79
N ALA A 79 26.40 -30.78 4.51
CA ALA A 79 27.45 -30.60 3.51
C ALA A 79 28.31 -29.35 3.79
N ALA A 80 29.61 -29.43 3.45
CA ALA A 80 30.52 -28.29 3.47
C ALA A 80 31.08 -28.03 2.06
N PRO A 81 30.67 -26.95 1.35
CA PRO A 81 29.63 -25.99 1.74
C PRO A 81 28.23 -26.61 1.61
N PRO A 82 27.22 -26.09 2.34
CA PRO A 82 25.83 -26.54 2.20
C PRO A 82 25.42 -26.48 0.73
N LYS A 83 25.07 -27.62 0.14
CA LYS A 83 24.64 -27.64 -1.26
C LYS A 83 23.25 -27.04 -1.36
N LEU A 84 23.14 -26.04 -2.21
CA LEU A 84 21.89 -25.33 -2.44
C LEU A 84 20.94 -26.14 -3.33
N TYR A 85 19.64 -25.94 -3.07
CA TYR A 85 18.48 -26.13 -3.95
C TYR A 85 18.02 -27.54 -4.28
N GLU A 86 16.89 -27.94 -3.69
CA GLU A 86 15.83 -28.56 -4.49
C GLU A 86 14.75 -27.50 -4.76
N LEU A 87 14.40 -27.32 -6.03
CA LEU A 87 13.28 -26.48 -6.46
C LEU A 87 11.98 -27.19 -6.07
N SER A 88 11.30 -26.62 -5.07
CA SER A 88 9.87 -26.66 -4.79
C SER A 88 9.15 -28.02 -4.79
N GLN A 89 8.53 -28.34 -3.65
CA GLN A 89 7.44 -29.34 -3.56
C GLN A 89 6.17 -28.94 -4.34
N ASP A 90 6.15 -27.74 -4.92
CA ASP A 90 5.06 -27.17 -5.72
C ASP A 90 5.64 -26.56 -7.01
N PRO A 91 5.90 -27.37 -8.05
CA PRO A 91 6.59 -26.94 -9.26
C PRO A 91 5.78 -25.93 -10.08
N ASP A 92 4.48 -25.81 -9.84
CA ASP A 92 3.57 -24.95 -10.60
C ASP A 92 3.33 -23.60 -9.94
N SER A 93 3.90 -23.37 -8.75
CA SER A 93 3.75 -22.11 -8.01
C SER A 93 5.02 -21.27 -7.99
N VAL A 94 4.83 -19.96 -7.85
CA VAL A 94 5.88 -18.96 -7.66
C VAL A 94 5.44 -17.95 -6.59
N LEU A 95 6.35 -17.53 -5.71
CA LEU A 95 6.10 -16.41 -4.82
C LEU A 95 6.35 -15.14 -5.63
N TYR A 96 5.37 -14.26 -5.72
CA TYR A 96 5.53 -12.91 -6.25
C TYR A 96 5.48 -11.92 -5.09
N PHE A 97 6.30 -10.87 -5.17
CA PHE A 97 6.24 -9.76 -4.24
C PHE A 97 6.29 -8.41 -4.95
N LYS A 98 5.66 -7.41 -4.33
CA LYS A 98 5.76 -5.99 -4.69
C LYS A 98 6.10 -5.19 -3.44
N SER A 99 7.19 -4.45 -3.49
CA SER A 99 7.70 -3.66 -2.37
C SER A 99 7.61 -2.18 -2.69
N ASN A 100 7.24 -1.40 -1.67
CA ASN A 100 7.16 0.05 -1.75
C ASN A 100 8.03 0.64 -0.64
N LYS A 101 8.91 1.56 -1.02
CA LYS A 101 9.76 2.28 -0.09
C LYS A 101 9.31 3.74 0.05
N ILE A 102 9.13 4.17 1.30
CA ILE A 102 8.82 5.55 1.69
C ILE A 102 9.95 6.01 2.61
N SER A 103 10.48 7.23 2.41
CA SER A 103 11.64 7.68 3.19
C SER A 103 11.60 9.18 3.50
N SER A 104 12.20 9.52 4.64
CA SER A 104 12.51 10.87 5.10
C SER A 104 13.91 10.85 5.74
N ASP A 105 14.40 12.00 6.21
CA ASP A 105 15.73 12.10 6.83
C ASP A 105 15.92 11.20 8.05
N LYS A 106 14.81 10.80 8.71
CA LYS A 106 14.83 10.02 9.96
C LYS A 106 14.22 8.63 9.84
N LEU A 107 13.67 8.29 8.67
CA LEU A 107 12.92 7.06 8.47
C LEU A 107 13.18 6.53 7.06
N ASN A 108 13.57 5.26 6.94
CA ASN A 108 13.31 4.49 5.73
C ASN A 108 12.31 3.39 6.09
N PHE A 109 11.16 3.38 5.43
CA PHE A 109 10.13 2.35 5.60
C PHE A 109 9.98 1.59 4.28
N GLU A 110 10.00 0.28 4.35
CA GLU A 110 9.73 -0.60 3.23
C GLU A 110 8.68 -1.62 3.63
N VAL A 111 7.67 -1.76 2.78
CA VAL A 111 6.62 -2.77 2.90
C VAL A 111 6.59 -3.60 1.64
N SER A 112 6.70 -4.91 1.82
CA SER A 112 6.57 -5.91 0.76
C SER A 112 5.25 -6.65 0.94
N PHE A 113 4.46 -6.71 -0.13
CA PHE A 113 3.27 -7.54 -0.23
C PHE A 113 3.64 -8.82 -0.98
N LEU A 114 3.29 -9.98 -0.43
CA LEU A 114 3.73 -11.28 -0.93
C LEU A 114 2.54 -12.20 -1.17
N LYS A 115 2.52 -12.86 -2.33
CA LYS A 115 1.51 -13.86 -2.64
C LYS A 115 2.05 -14.92 -3.58
N LYS A 116 1.69 -16.17 -3.31
CA LYS A 116 1.93 -17.30 -4.20
C LYS A 116 0.90 -17.30 -5.31
N TYR A 117 1.38 -17.45 -6.54
CA TYR A 117 0.59 -17.55 -7.75
C TYR A 117 0.93 -18.84 -8.48
N LEU A 118 -0.04 -19.36 -9.23
CA LEU A 118 0.26 -20.37 -10.22
C LEU A 118 1.05 -19.73 -11.36
N LYS A 119 2.03 -20.44 -11.90
CA LYS A 119 2.81 -19.99 -13.07
C LYS A 119 1.93 -19.72 -14.29
N THR A 120 0.77 -20.38 -14.37
CA THR A 120 -0.24 -20.14 -15.41
C THR A 120 -0.91 -18.78 -15.32
N ASP A 121 -0.90 -18.15 -14.13
CA ASP A 121 -1.47 -16.83 -13.88
C ASP A 121 -0.48 -15.69 -14.17
N MET A 122 0.76 -16.08 -14.49
CA MET A 122 1.85 -15.17 -14.77
C MET A 122 1.88 -14.80 -16.26
N VAL A 123 2.08 -13.53 -16.54
CA VAL A 123 2.26 -12.96 -17.87
C VAL A 123 3.68 -12.43 -18.00
N LYS A 124 4.24 -12.50 -19.21
CA LYS A 124 5.55 -11.92 -19.48
C LYS A 124 5.48 -10.40 -19.34
N ALA A 125 6.19 -9.84 -18.36
CA ALA A 125 6.40 -8.40 -18.35
C ALA A 125 7.27 -8.02 -19.56
N TRP A 126 6.77 -7.12 -20.40
CA TRP A 126 7.49 -6.48 -21.51
C TRP A 126 8.29 -7.44 -22.41
N ALA A 127 7.63 -8.03 -23.42
CA ALA A 127 8.27 -8.72 -24.55
C ALA A 127 9.39 -9.75 -24.21
N GLY A 128 9.36 -10.35 -23.01
CA GLY A 128 10.31 -11.39 -22.59
C GLY A 128 11.66 -10.88 -22.07
N LEU A 129 11.80 -9.59 -21.75
CA LEU A 129 13.03 -9.00 -21.21
C LEU A 129 13.04 -8.89 -19.67
N MET A 130 11.94 -9.22 -18.99
CA MET A 130 11.80 -9.08 -17.54
C MET A 130 11.18 -10.33 -16.88
N TYR A 131 11.16 -10.35 -15.55
CA TYR A 131 10.50 -11.33 -14.70
C TYR A 131 9.02 -11.52 -15.08
N ASP A 132 8.54 -12.75 -15.03
CA ASP A 132 7.10 -13.02 -15.14
C ASP A 132 6.37 -12.32 -13.97
N VAL A 133 5.23 -11.67 -14.26
CA VAL A 133 4.40 -10.96 -13.28
C VAL A 133 2.97 -11.49 -13.32
N PRO A 134 2.20 -11.47 -12.23
CA PRO A 134 0.78 -11.83 -12.29
C PRO A 134 0.04 -10.89 -13.26
N SER A 135 -1.03 -11.38 -13.91
CA SER A 135 -1.92 -10.50 -14.67
C SER A 135 -2.43 -9.35 -13.79
N THR A 136 -2.82 -8.20 -14.36
CA THR A 136 -3.29 -7.05 -13.57
C THR A 136 -4.42 -7.42 -12.59
N LYS A 137 -5.35 -8.30 -13.01
CA LYS A 137 -6.42 -8.79 -12.16
C LYS A 137 -5.86 -9.56 -10.96
N GLU A 138 -4.92 -10.46 -11.20
CA GLU A 138 -4.29 -11.28 -10.16
C GLU A 138 -3.37 -10.46 -9.25
N MET A 139 -2.69 -9.45 -9.80
CA MET A 139 -1.82 -8.54 -9.03
C MET A 139 -2.61 -7.68 -8.04
N LEU A 140 -3.85 -7.29 -8.36
CA LEU A 140 -4.67 -6.53 -7.40
C LEU A 140 -5.05 -7.35 -6.17
N THR A 141 -5.04 -8.68 -6.27
CA THR A 141 -5.31 -9.57 -5.13
C THR A 141 -4.15 -9.67 -4.11
N LEU A 142 -3.00 -9.03 -4.39
CA LEU A 142 -2.00 -8.75 -3.34
C LEU A 142 -2.53 -7.75 -2.31
N PHE A 143 -3.51 -6.94 -2.69
CA PHE A 143 -4.00 -5.79 -1.94
C PHE A 143 -5.44 -5.97 -1.45
N ASP A 144 -5.92 -7.22 -1.37
CA ASP A 144 -7.27 -7.52 -0.90
C ASP A 144 -7.52 -6.90 0.48
N ILE A 145 -8.68 -6.25 0.65
CA ILE A 145 -9.08 -5.63 1.91
C ILE A 145 -9.21 -6.71 3.00
N GLY A 146 -8.67 -6.42 4.18
CA GLY A 146 -8.71 -7.30 5.34
C GLY A 146 -7.33 -7.56 5.94
N LYS A 147 -7.28 -8.53 6.84
CA LYS A 147 -6.07 -8.87 7.60
C LYS A 147 -5.10 -9.70 6.76
N HIS A 148 -3.83 -9.32 6.83
CA HIS A 148 -2.73 -10.03 6.22
C HIS A 148 -1.75 -10.50 7.31
N PRO A 149 -1.33 -11.77 7.30
CA PRO A 149 -0.28 -12.23 8.20
C PRO A 149 1.06 -11.60 7.81
N TYR A 150 2.01 -11.57 8.75
CA TYR A 150 3.39 -11.30 8.42
C TYR A 150 4.05 -12.57 7.83
N SER A 151 4.86 -12.40 6.77
CA SER A 151 5.71 -13.45 6.20
C SER A 151 7.07 -13.40 6.88
N GLU A 152 7.28 -14.30 7.83
CA GLU A 152 8.52 -14.44 8.61
C GLU A 152 9.72 -14.92 7.77
N ASP A 153 9.42 -15.58 6.65
CA ASP A 153 10.36 -16.35 5.83
C ASP A 153 10.62 -15.72 4.45
N PHE A 154 10.30 -14.44 4.31
CA PHE A 154 10.53 -13.71 3.07
C PHE A 154 12.01 -13.81 2.65
N HIS A 155 12.24 -14.18 1.38
CA HIS A 155 13.55 -14.50 0.79
C HIS A 155 14.28 -15.72 1.35
N ARG A 156 13.69 -16.46 2.29
CA ARG A 156 14.26 -17.68 2.88
C ARG A 156 13.51 -18.91 2.39
N GLU A 157 12.53 -19.43 3.13
CA GLU A 157 11.74 -20.59 2.70
C GLU A 157 10.66 -20.25 1.66
N GLN A 158 10.21 -18.98 1.58
CA GLN A 158 9.18 -18.53 0.63
C GLN A 158 7.90 -19.41 0.64
N ASN A 159 7.46 -19.77 1.85
CA ASN A 159 6.30 -20.63 2.09
C ASN A 159 5.04 -19.83 2.48
N MET A 160 5.17 -18.57 2.92
CA MET A 160 4.05 -17.73 3.37
C MET A 160 3.63 -16.67 2.34
N ASN A 161 2.31 -16.47 2.22
CA ASN A 161 1.78 -15.19 1.72
C ASN A 161 1.79 -14.19 2.88
N GLY A 162 1.70 -12.89 2.58
CA GLY A 162 1.49 -11.88 3.61
C GLY A 162 2.31 -10.62 3.40
N ILE A 163 2.79 -10.06 4.50
CA ILE A 163 3.50 -8.79 4.55
C ILE A 163 4.89 -8.98 5.14
N ALA A 164 5.89 -8.34 4.56
CA ALA A 164 7.21 -8.19 5.17
C ALA A 164 7.54 -6.70 5.30
N LEU A 165 7.94 -6.28 6.50
CA LEU A 165 8.32 -4.92 6.81
C LEU A 165 9.82 -4.83 7.08
N GLN A 166 10.40 -3.73 6.63
CA GLN A 166 11.73 -3.31 7.02
C GLN A 166 11.70 -1.81 7.33
N ILE A 167 12.19 -1.45 8.51
CA ILE A 167 12.28 -0.05 8.92
C ILE A 167 13.70 0.29 9.35
N TYR A 168 14.13 1.48 8.98
CA TYR A 168 15.36 2.09 9.46
C TYR A 168 15.00 3.35 10.22
N VAL A 169 15.23 3.34 11.53
CA VAL A 169 14.98 4.46 12.44
C VAL A 169 16.15 4.57 13.40
N ASP A 170 16.54 5.81 13.73
CA ASP A 170 17.64 6.11 14.66
C ASP A 170 18.94 5.34 14.39
N GLY A 171 19.24 5.09 13.11
CA GLY A 171 20.42 4.36 12.68
C GLY A 171 20.35 2.83 12.84
N GLY A 172 19.26 2.28 13.39
CA GLY A 172 19.01 0.85 13.47
C GLY A 172 18.18 0.34 12.31
N ALA A 173 18.46 -0.88 11.84
CA ALA A 173 17.66 -1.61 10.86
C ALA A 173 16.85 -2.69 11.58
N TYR A 174 15.53 -2.68 11.38
CA TYR A 174 14.60 -3.58 12.03
C TYR A 174 13.69 -4.23 11.00
N VAL A 175 13.43 -5.52 11.15
CA VAL A 175 12.69 -6.33 10.15
C VAL A 175 11.58 -7.14 10.81
N SER A 176 10.53 -7.43 10.06
CA SER A 176 9.46 -8.34 10.49
C SER A 176 9.69 -9.80 10.06
N TYR A 177 10.81 -10.08 9.39
CA TYR A 177 11.13 -11.35 8.74
C TYR A 177 12.61 -11.70 8.98
N CYS A 178 13.02 -12.92 8.65
CA CYS A 178 14.42 -13.35 8.71
C CYS A 178 15.10 -13.18 7.33
N PRO A 179 15.91 -12.12 7.10
CA PRO A 179 16.60 -11.90 5.83
C PRO A 179 17.87 -12.75 5.68
N LEU A 180 18.23 -13.55 6.69
CA LEU A 180 19.40 -14.42 6.60
C LEU A 180 19.19 -15.49 5.51
N PRO A 181 20.24 -15.79 4.72
CA PRO A 181 20.18 -16.89 3.77
C PRO A 181 19.79 -18.19 4.48
N MET A 182 19.07 -19.07 3.79
CA MET A 182 18.60 -20.34 4.36
C MET A 182 19.72 -21.23 4.93
N GLN A 183 20.96 -21.09 4.44
CA GLN A 183 22.13 -21.83 4.93
C GLN A 183 22.65 -21.31 6.28
N THR A 184 22.22 -20.12 6.68
CA THR A 184 22.60 -19.50 7.94
C THR A 184 21.52 -19.81 8.98
N ALA A 185 21.94 -20.32 10.13
CA ALA A 185 21.03 -20.51 11.26
C ALA A 185 20.48 -19.14 11.71
N SER A 186 19.17 -19.06 11.85
CA SER A 186 18.49 -17.90 12.45
C SER A 186 18.40 -18.10 13.95
N LYS A 187 18.45 -17.01 14.72
CA LYS A 187 18.06 -17.01 16.13
C LYS A 187 16.57 -16.74 16.34
N LEU A 188 15.86 -16.31 15.29
CA LEU A 188 14.42 -16.15 15.30
C LEU A 188 13.75 -17.51 15.13
N GLU A 189 12.96 -17.91 16.12
CA GLU A 189 12.20 -19.16 16.11
C GLU A 189 10.95 -19.02 15.23
N LYS A 190 10.46 -20.14 14.66
CA LYS A 190 9.24 -20.08 13.85
C LYS A 190 8.05 -19.57 14.68
N GLY A 191 7.30 -18.62 14.14
CA GLY A 191 6.19 -17.97 14.84
C GLY A 191 6.63 -16.80 15.74
N PHE A 192 7.85 -16.28 15.55
CA PHE A 192 8.37 -15.16 16.32
C PHE A 192 7.58 -13.87 16.11
N GLN A 193 6.92 -13.72 14.96
CA GLN A 193 6.32 -12.46 14.58
C GLN A 193 4.98 -12.22 15.29
N LYS A 194 4.82 -11.00 15.80
CA LYS A 194 3.64 -10.53 16.52
C LYS A 194 3.17 -9.20 15.95
N GLY A 195 1.86 -9.12 15.83
CA GLY A 195 1.15 -7.90 15.49
C GLY A 195 0.12 -8.14 14.39
N ASN A 196 -0.36 -7.06 13.78
CA ASN A 196 -1.38 -7.11 12.76
C ASN A 196 -1.03 -6.18 11.61
N PHE A 197 -1.32 -6.63 10.40
CA PHE A 197 -1.40 -5.75 9.24
C PHE A 197 -2.78 -5.90 8.62
N GLU A 198 -3.47 -4.79 8.37
CA GLU A 198 -4.81 -4.79 7.80
C GLU A 198 -4.91 -3.73 6.71
N ILE A 199 -5.25 -4.15 5.50
CA ILE A 199 -5.63 -3.24 4.43
C ILE A 199 -7.08 -2.85 4.68
N ILE A 200 -7.33 -1.58 4.95
CA ILE A 200 -8.65 -1.06 5.33
C ILE A 200 -9.38 -0.42 4.14
N SER A 201 -8.65 -0.06 3.08
CA SER A 201 -9.21 0.59 1.90
C SER A 201 -8.35 0.31 0.67
N LEU A 202 -9.01 0.01 -0.45
CA LEU A 202 -8.41 -0.02 -1.78
C LEU A 202 -9.40 0.57 -2.78
N VAL A 203 -9.14 1.78 -3.26
CA VAL A 203 -10.08 2.52 -4.10
C VAL A 203 -9.41 3.03 -5.36
N LYS A 204 -10.03 2.77 -6.51
CA LYS A 204 -9.53 3.24 -7.80
C LYS A 204 -9.49 4.77 -7.83
N ASN A 205 -8.37 5.33 -8.23
CA ASN A 205 -8.19 6.78 -8.36
C ASN A 205 -8.43 7.25 -9.79
N ASN A 206 -8.61 8.56 -9.95
CA ASN A 206 -8.87 9.21 -11.24
C ASN A 206 -7.68 9.16 -12.23
N LYS A 207 -6.50 8.69 -11.80
CA LYS A 207 -5.32 8.46 -12.64
C LYS A 207 -5.18 7.01 -13.11
N GLY A 208 -6.17 6.15 -12.82
CA GLY A 208 -6.19 4.76 -13.25
C GLY A 208 -5.46 3.78 -12.32
N GLY A 209 -4.83 4.26 -11.25
CA GLY A 209 -4.26 3.44 -10.18
C GLY A 209 -5.25 3.22 -9.04
N TYR A 210 -4.73 2.82 -7.86
CA TYR A 210 -5.52 2.60 -6.65
C TYR A 210 -4.89 3.30 -5.45
N ASN A 211 -5.71 3.95 -4.64
CA ASN A 211 -5.31 4.41 -3.31
C ASN A 211 -5.54 3.28 -2.33
N LEU A 212 -4.46 2.82 -1.71
CA LEU A 212 -4.46 1.82 -0.65
C LEU A 212 -4.27 2.54 0.69
N GLU A 213 -5.06 2.17 1.68
CA GLU A 213 -4.84 2.54 3.08
C GLU A 213 -4.78 1.29 3.94
N ALA A 214 -3.83 1.25 4.87
CA ALA A 214 -3.62 0.14 5.78
C ALA A 214 -3.26 0.62 7.18
N THR A 215 -3.58 -0.20 8.18
CA THR A 215 -3.14 -0.03 9.56
C THR A 215 -2.25 -1.19 9.97
N PHE A 216 -1.28 -0.93 10.84
CA PHE A 216 -0.40 -1.99 11.33
C PHE A 216 0.12 -1.78 12.75
N ASP A 217 0.47 -2.89 13.38
CA ASP A 217 1.33 -2.98 14.55
C ASP A 217 2.28 -4.15 14.35
N ALA A 218 3.55 -4.01 14.72
CA ALA A 218 4.56 -5.03 14.46
C ALA A 218 5.65 -5.04 15.52
N GLN A 219 6.07 -6.23 15.92
CA GLN A 219 7.36 -6.44 16.59
C GLN A 219 8.44 -6.59 15.53
N LEU A 220 9.45 -5.70 15.56
CA LEU A 220 10.48 -5.60 14.54
C LEU A 220 11.84 -5.83 15.17
N PHE A 221 12.60 -6.75 14.60
CA PHE A 221 13.80 -7.32 15.21
C PHE A 221 15.05 -6.75 14.56
N LYS A 222 16.02 -6.42 15.39
CA LYS A 222 17.35 -5.97 14.99
C LYS A 222 18.31 -7.14 15.08
N GLU A 223 19.23 -7.22 14.11
CA GLU A 223 20.25 -8.29 14.04
C GLU A 223 19.67 -9.71 14.10
N PHE A 224 18.36 -9.85 13.85
CA PHE A 224 17.62 -11.10 13.82
C PHE A 224 17.67 -11.84 15.17
N ASP A 225 17.62 -11.08 16.27
CA ASP A 225 17.58 -11.57 17.65
C ASP A 225 16.24 -11.22 18.29
N GLU A 226 15.52 -12.21 18.85
CA GLU A 226 14.22 -11.97 19.49
C GLU A 226 14.29 -11.01 20.68
N ASN A 227 15.48 -10.88 21.29
CA ASN A 227 15.69 -10.00 22.45
C ASN A 227 16.02 -8.55 22.06
N ASP A 228 16.44 -8.29 20.82
CA ASP A 228 16.72 -6.94 20.31
C ASP A 228 15.61 -6.55 19.33
N HIS A 229 14.53 -5.98 19.86
CA HIS A 229 13.38 -5.59 19.06
C HIS A 229 12.81 -4.24 19.47
N ILE A 230 12.06 -3.66 18.56
CA ILE A 230 11.17 -2.52 18.81
C ILE A 230 9.74 -2.91 18.46
N THR A 231 8.78 -2.22 19.06
CA THR A 231 7.36 -2.35 18.71
C THR A 231 6.94 -1.09 17.96
N ALA A 232 6.54 -1.26 16.71
CA ALA A 232 5.87 -0.22 15.93
C ALA A 232 4.37 -0.31 16.23
N GLU A 233 3.81 0.75 16.80
CA GLU A 233 2.41 0.84 17.19
C GLU A 233 1.67 1.92 16.39
N LYS A 234 0.35 1.78 16.29
CA LYS A 234 -0.53 2.77 15.62
C LYS A 234 -0.03 3.11 14.20
N GLY A 235 0.47 2.10 13.51
CA GLY A 235 0.93 2.22 12.14
C GLY A 235 -0.21 2.56 11.21
N TYR A 236 0.02 3.52 10.34
CA TYR A 236 -0.88 3.90 9.25
C TYR A 236 -0.06 4.10 7.98
N LEU A 237 -0.50 3.50 6.90
CA LEU A 237 0.16 3.47 5.61
C LEU A 237 -0.84 3.91 4.54
N ARG A 238 -0.40 4.80 3.66
CA ARG A 238 -1.10 5.14 2.42
C ARG A 238 -0.16 4.93 1.25
N LEU A 239 -0.66 4.26 0.21
CA LEU A 239 0.08 4.00 -1.02
C LEU A 239 -0.80 4.29 -2.24
N ASN A 240 -0.18 4.78 -3.30
CA ASN A 240 -0.74 4.88 -4.63
C ASN A 240 -0.18 3.75 -5.49
N ILE A 241 -1.01 2.75 -5.75
CA ILE A 241 -0.69 1.55 -6.49
C ILE A 241 -0.91 1.79 -7.98
N HIS A 242 0.16 1.60 -8.75
CA HIS A 242 0.19 1.64 -10.22
C HIS A 242 0.29 0.23 -10.82
#